data_AF-A0AAV2PK85-F1
#
_entry.id   AF-A0AAV2PK85-F1
#
_cell.length_a   1.000
_cell.length_b   1.000
_cell.length_c   1.000
_cell.angle_alpha   90.00
_cell.angle_beta   90.00
_cell.angle_gamma   90.00
#
_symmetry.space_group_name_H-M   'P 1'
#
loop_
_entity.id
_entity.type
_entity.pdbx_description
1 polymer ?
#
loop_
_entity_poly.entity_id
_entity_poly.type
_entity_poly.pdbx_seq_one_letter_code
_entity_poly.pdbx_strand_id
1 'polypeptide(L)'
;GVKIREPGSTWFDGCKKMTCESGNINKEFAKNKCCKVNGTVYTDGQKWYKGCYEMTCKSGIPISTGDHILKTCCKHKGKVYENDQTWEEDCYQNTCSSGKVQTSPIPNK
;
A
#
# COMPACT_ATOMS: atom_id res chain seq x y z
N GLY A 1 -9.92 15.49 31.96
CA GLY A 1 -8.79 16.22 32.58
C GLY A 1 -7.97 16.91 31.50
N VAL A 2 -7.54 18.15 31.72
CA VAL A 2 -6.70 18.91 30.79
C VAL A 2 -5.27 18.38 30.87
N LYS A 3 -4.66 18.02 29.73
CA LYS A 3 -3.23 17.67 29.65
C LYS A 3 -2.43 18.93 29.36
N ILE A 4 -1.70 19.42 30.36
CA ILE A 4 -0.75 20.53 30.21
C ILE A 4 0.56 19.96 29.63
N ARG A 5 1.15 20.67 28.67
CA ARG A 5 2.40 20.29 28.00
C ARG A 5 3.41 21.42 28.15
N GLU A 6 4.66 21.08 28.45
CA GLU A 6 5.74 22.06 28.59
C GLU A 6 6.11 22.69 27.25
N PRO A 7 6.54 23.97 27.22
CA PRO A 7 7.12 24.58 26.03
C PRO A 7 8.30 23.76 25.50
N GLY A 8 8.37 23.57 24.19
CA GLY A 8 9.36 22.74 23.50
C GLY A 8 9.02 21.25 23.46
N SER A 9 8.02 20.77 24.20
CA SER A 9 7.66 19.36 24.19
C SER A 9 7.09 18.91 22.84
N THR A 10 7.47 17.70 22.44
CA THR A 10 6.95 17.05 21.22
C THR A 10 6.19 15.77 21.56
N TRP A 11 5.09 15.53 20.86
CA TRP A 11 4.34 14.27 20.95
C TRP A 11 3.73 13.90 19.61
N PHE A 12 3.21 12.68 19.53
CA PHE A 12 2.51 12.19 18.35
C PHE A 12 1.03 12.01 18.65
N ASP A 13 0.20 12.41 17.69
CA ASP A 13 -1.24 12.14 17.65
C ASP A 13 -1.56 11.57 16.26
N GLY A 14 -1.61 10.24 16.19
CA GLY A 14 -1.62 9.51 14.92
C GLY A 14 -0.43 9.90 14.02
N CYS A 15 -0.75 10.39 12.82
CA CYS A 15 0.23 10.83 11.83
C CYS A 15 0.64 12.30 11.93
N LYS A 16 0.35 12.94 13.07
CA LYS A 16 0.75 14.31 13.35
C LYS A 16 1.82 14.32 14.44
N LYS A 17 2.96 14.93 14.13
CA LYS A 17 3.92 15.37 15.13
C LYS A 17 3.44 16.73 15.63
N MET A 18 3.29 16.82 16.94
CA MET A 18 2.77 17.98 17.62
C MET A 18 3.91 18.59 18.43
N THR A 19 4.10 19.90 18.33
CA THR A 19 5.09 20.65 19.11
C THR A 19 4.39 21.78 19.85
N CYS A 20 4.59 21.89 21.16
CA CYS A 20 4.12 23.05 21.92
C CYS A 20 5.20 24.13 21.89
N GLU A 21 4.94 25.27 21.26
CA GLU A 21 5.86 26.40 21.19
C GLU A 21 5.17 27.65 21.71
N SER A 22 5.63 28.15 22.86
CA SER A 22 5.14 29.40 23.46
C SER A 22 3.61 29.50 23.54
N GLY A 23 2.94 28.41 23.97
CA GLY A 23 1.47 28.35 24.10
C GLY A 23 0.72 27.98 22.82
N ASN A 24 1.41 27.81 21.69
CA ASN A 24 0.82 27.38 20.42
C ASN A 24 1.18 25.92 20.11
N ILE A 25 0.27 25.23 19.42
CA ILE A 25 0.49 23.85 18.96
C ILE A 25 0.79 23.86 17.46
N ASN A 26 2.04 23.62 17.11
CA ASN A 26 2.47 23.36 15.73
C ASN A 26 2.19 21.89 15.38
N LYS A 27 1.67 21.66 14.16
CA LYS A 27 1.28 20.34 13.68
C LYS A 27 1.99 20.04 12.39
N GLU A 28 2.82 19.01 12.39
CA GLU A 28 3.58 18.55 11.24
C GLU A 28 3.19 17.12 10.89
N PHE A 29 3.37 16.72 9.63
CA PHE A 29 3.20 15.33 9.25
C PHE A 29 4.35 14.48 9.80
N ALA A 30 4.01 13.39 10.49
CA ALA A 30 4.96 12.45 11.08
C ALA A 30 5.60 11.54 10.00
N LYS A 31 6.50 12.12 9.18
CA LYS A 31 7.14 11.46 8.02
C LYS A 31 7.86 10.15 8.35
N ASN A 32 8.29 9.95 9.60
CA ASN A 32 9.00 8.76 10.06
C ASN A 32 8.09 7.71 10.73
N LYS A 33 6.78 7.97 10.79
CA LYS A 33 5.79 7.04 11.35
C LYS A 33 4.65 6.75 10.38
N CYS A 34 4.44 7.61 9.40
CA CYS A 34 3.30 7.50 8.50
C CYS A 34 3.70 7.66 7.06
N CYS A 35 3.03 6.89 6.22
CA CYS A 35 3.21 6.89 4.79
C CYS A 35 2.14 7.75 4.15
N LYS A 36 2.54 8.64 3.23
CA LYS A 36 1.61 9.38 2.39
C LYS A 36 1.76 8.90 0.96
N VAL A 37 0.78 8.16 0.46
CA VAL A 37 0.79 7.57 -0.88
C VAL A 37 -0.43 8.08 -1.64
N ASN A 38 -0.20 8.80 -2.75
CA ASN A 38 -1.27 9.38 -3.60
C ASN A 38 -2.33 10.16 -2.80
N GLY A 39 -1.90 10.95 -1.82
CA GLY A 39 -2.79 11.74 -0.96
C GLY A 39 -3.41 10.97 0.21
N THR A 40 -3.37 9.64 0.21
CA THR A 40 -3.85 8.81 1.33
C THR A 40 -2.77 8.65 2.39
N VAL A 41 -3.16 8.72 3.66
CA VAL A 41 -2.26 8.58 4.81
C VAL A 41 -2.47 7.22 5.46
N TYR A 42 -1.37 6.52 5.70
CA TYR A 42 -1.34 5.21 6.36
C TYR A 42 -0.50 5.30 7.62
N THR A 43 -1.03 4.81 8.75
CA THR A 43 -0.28 4.72 10.01
C THR A 43 0.76 3.61 9.94
N ASP A 44 1.76 3.65 10.83
CA ASP A 44 2.74 2.57 10.95
C ASP A 44 2.05 1.21 11.15
N GLY A 45 2.52 0.19 10.42
CA GLY A 45 1.94 -1.15 10.38
C GLY A 45 0.63 -1.28 9.59
N GLN A 46 0.01 -0.18 9.14
CA GLN A 46 -1.22 -0.25 8.34
C GLN A 46 -0.93 -0.90 6.99
N LYS A 47 -1.81 -1.83 6.60
CA LYS A 47 -1.76 -2.54 5.32
C LYS A 47 -2.74 -1.97 4.32
N TRP A 48 -2.40 -2.03 3.04
CA TRP A 48 -3.29 -1.71 1.92
C TRP A 48 -2.85 -2.46 0.66
N TYR A 49 -3.63 -2.37 -0.41
CA TYR A 49 -3.26 -2.95 -1.70
C TYR A 49 -3.00 -1.85 -2.74
N LYS A 50 -1.97 -2.06 -3.56
CA LYS A 50 -1.69 -1.25 -4.75
C LYS A 50 -1.63 -2.17 -5.96
N GLY A 51 -2.69 -2.17 -6.76
CA GLY A 51 -2.92 -3.22 -7.76
C GLY A 51 -2.97 -4.58 -7.05
N CYS A 52 -2.19 -5.53 -7.54
CA CYS A 52 -2.09 -6.85 -6.91
C CYS A 52 -1.28 -6.92 -5.63
N TYR A 53 -0.44 -5.93 -5.32
CA TYR A 53 0.54 -6.08 -4.24
C TYR A 53 0.01 -5.59 -2.90
N GLU A 54 0.16 -6.41 -1.86
CA GLU A 54 0.01 -5.95 -0.49
C GLU A 54 1.18 -5.03 -0.12
N MET A 55 0.83 -3.91 0.49
CA MET A 55 1.72 -2.87 0.95
C MET A 55 1.55 -2.73 2.46
N THR A 56 2.63 -2.39 3.15
CA THR A 56 2.62 -2.05 4.58
C THR A 56 3.41 -0.77 4.79
N CYS A 57 2.92 0.12 5.64
CA CYS A 57 3.69 1.29 6.05
C CYS A 57 4.63 0.86 7.18
N LYS A 58 5.93 1.10 7.02
CA LYS A 58 6.92 0.81 8.05
C LYS A 58 7.86 1.99 8.21
N SER A 59 7.79 2.64 9.37
CA SER A 59 8.61 3.80 9.72
C SER A 59 8.54 4.93 8.67
N GLY A 60 7.35 5.16 8.12
CA GLY A 60 7.13 6.18 7.08
C GLY A 60 7.49 5.75 5.65
N ILE A 61 7.94 4.51 5.46
CA ILE A 61 8.29 3.96 4.16
C ILE A 61 7.22 2.94 3.74
N PRO A 62 6.56 3.13 2.58
CA PRO A 62 5.74 2.09 1.97
C PRO A 62 6.60 0.90 1.53
N ILE A 63 6.35 -0.27 2.08
CA ILE A 63 7.06 -1.51 1.72
C ILE A 63 6.06 -2.46 1.07
N SER A 64 6.38 -2.98 -0.11
CA SER A 64 5.66 -4.11 -0.69
C SER A 64 6.06 -5.38 0.06
N THR A 65 5.08 -6.16 0.51
CA THR A 65 5.37 -7.43 1.20
C THR A 65 5.74 -8.56 0.24
N GLY A 66 5.90 -8.25 -1.06
CA GLY A 66 6.55 -9.07 -2.09
C GLY A 66 5.81 -10.35 -2.49
N ASP A 67 5.57 -11.22 -1.53
CA ASP A 67 4.95 -12.54 -1.72
C ASP A 67 3.43 -12.51 -1.52
N HIS A 68 2.91 -11.48 -0.85
CA HIS A 68 1.50 -11.31 -0.62
C HIS A 68 0.87 -10.50 -1.75
N ILE A 69 0.23 -11.20 -2.70
CA ILE A 69 -0.65 -10.60 -3.70
C ILE A 69 -2.12 -10.85 -3.38
N LEU A 70 -3.01 -10.01 -3.89
CA LEU A 70 -4.45 -10.22 -3.81
C LEU A 70 -4.82 -11.60 -4.37
N LYS A 71 -5.74 -12.30 -3.69
CA LYS A 71 -6.21 -13.63 -4.10
C LYS A 71 -6.87 -13.65 -5.47
N THR A 72 -7.32 -12.50 -5.98
CA THR A 72 -7.90 -12.35 -7.31
C THR A 72 -6.84 -12.22 -8.41
N CYS A 73 -5.59 -11.91 -8.05
CA CYS A 73 -4.48 -11.79 -8.98
C CYS A 73 -3.78 -13.12 -9.21
N CYS A 74 -3.17 -13.27 -10.38
CA CYS A 74 -2.47 -14.48 -10.78
C CYS A 74 -0.96 -14.25 -10.80
N LYS A 75 -0.19 -15.25 -10.36
CA LYS A 75 1.27 -15.28 -10.53
C LYS A 75 1.60 -16.36 -11.55
N HIS A 76 2.16 -15.97 -12.69
CA HIS A 76 2.53 -16.88 -13.79
C HIS A 76 3.95 -16.57 -14.26
N LYS A 77 4.82 -17.58 -14.25
CA LYS A 77 6.25 -17.47 -14.61
C LYS A 77 6.97 -16.26 -13.99
N GLY A 78 6.70 -15.98 -12.71
CA GLY A 78 7.31 -14.86 -11.97
C GLY A 78 6.68 -13.48 -12.24
N LYS A 79 5.76 -13.36 -13.19
CA LYS A 79 4.98 -12.14 -13.43
C LYS A 79 3.65 -12.20 -12.68
N VAL A 80 3.15 -11.03 -12.29
CA VAL A 80 1.85 -10.87 -11.62
C VAL A 80 0.88 -10.21 -12.59
N TYR A 81 -0.33 -10.75 -12.66
CA TYR A 81 -1.40 -10.30 -13.53
C TYR A 81 -2.63 -9.91 -12.71
N GLU A 82 -3.25 -8.78 -13.04
CA GLU A 82 -4.48 -8.33 -12.41
C GLU A 82 -5.68 -9.21 -12.81
N ASN A 83 -6.76 -9.14 -12.04
CA ASN A 83 -7.98 -9.84 -12.39
C ASN A 83 -8.50 -9.37 -13.75
N ASP A 84 -8.95 -10.32 -14.56
CA ASP A 84 -9.41 -10.17 -15.95
C ASP A 84 -8.33 -9.70 -16.94
N GLN A 85 -7.08 -9.56 -16.50
CA GLN A 85 -5.98 -9.26 -17.40
C GLN A 85 -5.72 -10.45 -18.34
N THR A 86 -5.65 -10.16 -19.64
CA THR A 86 -5.32 -11.14 -20.68
C THR A 86 -3.90 -10.96 -21.19
N TRP A 87 -3.22 -12.05 -21.53
CA TRP A 87 -1.93 -12.02 -22.21
C TRP A 87 -1.76 -13.21 -23.15
N GLU A 88 -1.06 -13.00 -24.25
CA GLU A 88 -0.69 -14.07 -25.18
C GLU A 88 0.63 -14.72 -24.73
N GLU A 89 0.69 -16.04 -24.88
CA GLU A 89 1.90 -16.81 -24.70
C GLU A 89 1.88 -17.98 -25.69
N ASP A 90 2.87 -18.02 -26.58
CA ASP A 90 2.96 -18.97 -27.68
C ASP A 90 1.67 -18.96 -28.54
N CYS A 91 0.92 -20.07 -28.59
CA CYS A 91 -0.34 -20.21 -29.33
C CYS A 91 -1.59 -20.08 -28.45
N TYR A 92 -1.43 -19.60 -27.21
CA TYR A 92 -2.51 -19.51 -26.23
C TYR A 92 -2.77 -18.08 -25.78
N GLN A 93 -4.06 -17.75 -25.63
CA GLN A 93 -4.51 -16.61 -24.86
C GLN A 93 -4.75 -17.06 -23.41
N ASN A 94 -4.10 -16.38 -22.49
CA ASN A 94 -4.29 -16.56 -21.06
C ASN A 94 -5.13 -15.42 -20.49
N THR A 95 -5.94 -15.71 -19.49
CA THR A 95 -6.74 -14.74 -18.74
C THR A 95 -6.58 -15.04 -17.27
N CYS A 96 -6.24 -14.03 -16.45
CA CYS A 96 -6.32 -14.19 -15.01
C CYS A 96 -7.78 -14.04 -14.56
N SER A 97 -8.36 -15.05 -13.94
CA SER A 97 -9.72 -14.97 -13.40
C SER A 97 -9.75 -15.48 -11.97
N SER A 98 -10.03 -14.58 -11.04
CA SER A 98 -10.17 -14.87 -9.60
C SER A 98 -8.99 -15.68 -9.04
N GLY A 99 -7.77 -15.29 -9.38
CA GLY A 99 -6.54 -15.94 -8.91
C GLY A 99 -6.14 -17.20 -9.67
N LYS A 100 -6.84 -17.56 -10.74
CA LYS A 100 -6.52 -18.71 -11.59
C LYS A 100 -6.27 -18.28 -13.02
N VAL A 101 -5.19 -18.79 -13.60
CA VAL A 101 -4.92 -18.61 -15.03
C VAL A 101 -5.84 -19.54 -15.81
N GLN A 102 -6.68 -18.95 -16.66
CA GLN A 102 -7.48 -19.65 -17.66
C GLN A 102 -6.80 -19.53 -19.01
N THR A 103 -6.58 -20.66 -19.68
CA THR A 103 -5.85 -20.71 -20.95
C THR A 103 -6.76 -21.21 -22.05
N SER A 104 -6.69 -20.61 -23.23
CA SER A 104 -7.45 -21.03 -24.40
C SER A 104 -6.61 -20.85 -25.67
N PRO A 105 -6.74 -21.73 -26.69
CA PRO A 105 -6.08 -21.53 -27.97
C PRO A 105 -6.49 -20.20 -28.60
N ILE A 106 -5.55 -19.48 -29.22
CA ILE A 106 -5.86 -18.26 -29.96
C ILE A 106 -6.68 -18.65 -31.20
N PRO A 107 -7.87 -18.05 -31.45
CA PRO A 107 -8.63 -18.33 -32.66
C PRO A 107 -7.81 -17.97 -33.90
N ASN A 108 -7.66 -18.92 -34.83
CA ASN A 108 -7.14 -18.61 -36.16
C ASN A 108 -8.11 -17.62 -36.83
N LYS A 109 -7.59 -16.45 -37.22
CA LYS A 109 -8.35 -15.44 -37.99
C LYS A 109 -8.66 -15.93 -39.39
#